data_AF-A0A2I0P756-F1
#
_entry.id   AF-A0A2I0P756-F1
#
_cell.length_a   1.000
_cell.length_b   1.000
_cell.length_c   1.000
_cell.angle_alpha   90.00
_cell.angle_beta   90.00
_cell.angle_gamma   90.00
#
_symmetry.space_group_name_H-M   'P 1'
#
loop_
_entity.id
_entity.type
_entity.pdbx_description
1 polymer ?
#
loop_
_entity_poly.entity_id
_entity_poly.type
_entity_poly.pdbx_seq_one_letter_code
_entity_poly.pdbx_strand_id
1 'polypeptide(L)'
;MERRSSVLITVILAAICILTALIAWMALYPGLQQPPASDSGVTISGTLVSPDTGPGKIYILALYPVILQKIREMETEAQPYESEHVVAYTTLAAPGPYRIQVPEPDDYLIYAWQDTNGDGGINHEDYLEPTGWYRTDDYLLPANVSVTAGRDVTDINLTLITPTPYPDEELSVSQGNGGGTLKWIKGYPVLHLRGTDEERAYAQGYLVGPQIRDWVEYVLLEYYARSPTLYENDLLPFIRNNFSANDPYVPVADEMIRGMQDSGADMYVDVLERNVTRDDILAINSLYALMMMKDSIQNDEADQQNSPMCSNAAVWGNLTENEELVGGVLHGKNMDGENDLRKVTVNTLLIVATEPEDGMRVVGVDWPGFYGTYNAMNEEGLILATHSSTGADPALGATDLLEYSSLYMETLLHCRTIAEAEAYWNSREMTRTGGWNTAISEPLKADPGGIPSVTFESDSYGMAVRIPGDIPPAGIPAILTTNNFYLYDPKTGAAADENPAPILPTHYRYIAMNDTLNRFINEGRSIGTAEMIEILQSASNSTSYSGATEYSYIGYPDTLSFAVSREDLERKILDAPYANFTEFSFEEVFQ
;
A
#
# COMPACT_ATOMS: atom_id res chain seq x y z
N MET A 1 45.28 -15.00 -40.93
CA MET A 1 44.01 -14.25 -41.00
C MET A 1 42.88 -15.06 -41.66
N GLU A 2 43.15 -15.94 -42.62
CA GLU A 2 42.12 -16.68 -43.37
C GLU A 2 41.36 -17.79 -42.59
N ARG A 3 41.90 -18.34 -41.49
CA ARG A 3 41.20 -19.40 -40.74
C ARG A 3 40.09 -18.92 -39.79
N ARG A 4 40.13 -17.65 -39.34
CA ARG A 4 39.11 -17.10 -38.41
C ARG A 4 37.79 -16.74 -39.11
N SER A 5 37.83 -16.40 -40.40
CA SER A 5 36.62 -16.08 -41.17
C SER A 5 35.74 -17.30 -41.46
N SER A 6 36.31 -18.50 -41.61
CA SER A 6 35.50 -19.71 -41.93
C SER A 6 34.64 -20.19 -40.76
N VAL A 7 35.14 -20.05 -39.52
CA VAL A 7 34.39 -20.46 -38.32
C VAL A 7 33.23 -19.51 -38.07
N LEU A 8 33.44 -18.20 -38.21
CA LEU A 8 32.40 -17.19 -38.02
C LEU A 8 31.26 -17.35 -39.04
N ILE A 9 31.59 -17.63 -40.31
CA ILE A 9 30.59 -17.88 -41.36
C ILE A 9 29.79 -19.15 -41.07
N THR A 10 30.43 -20.20 -40.54
CA THR A 10 29.74 -21.46 -40.19
C THR A 10 28.78 -21.28 -39.01
N VAL A 11 29.16 -20.49 -38.00
CA VAL A 11 28.30 -20.18 -36.85
C VAL A 11 27.11 -19.32 -37.27
N ILE A 12 27.32 -18.31 -38.12
CA ILE A 12 26.24 -17.46 -38.63
C ILE A 12 25.26 -18.28 -39.48
N LEU A 13 25.75 -19.15 -40.36
CA LEU A 13 24.88 -20.01 -41.17
C LEU A 13 24.09 -21.02 -40.32
N ALA A 14 24.70 -21.58 -39.26
CA ALA A 14 24.00 -22.46 -38.33
C ALA A 14 22.89 -21.71 -37.57
N ALA A 15 23.17 -20.49 -37.09
CA ALA A 15 22.18 -19.66 -36.42
C ALA A 15 21.01 -19.28 -37.35
N ILE A 16 21.30 -18.93 -38.61
CA ILE A 16 20.27 -18.63 -39.61
C ILE A 16 19.42 -19.87 -39.92
N CYS A 17 20.01 -21.05 -40.04
CA CYS A 17 19.28 -22.31 -40.25
C CYS A 17 18.38 -22.67 -39.06
N ILE A 18 18.83 -22.44 -37.82
CA ILE A 18 18.01 -22.68 -36.61
C ILE A 18 16.85 -21.69 -36.58
N LEU A 19 17.10 -20.41 -36.84
CA LEU A 19 16.08 -19.38 -36.83
C LEU A 19 15.04 -19.60 -37.93
N THR A 20 15.47 -19.99 -39.14
CA THR A 20 14.54 -20.33 -40.23
C THR A 20 13.76 -21.61 -39.98
N ALA A 21 14.34 -22.61 -39.30
CA ALA A 21 13.61 -23.79 -38.85
C ALA A 21 12.57 -23.43 -37.78
N LEU A 22 12.88 -22.54 -36.84
CA LEU A 22 11.93 -22.05 -35.83
C LEU A 22 10.78 -21.27 -36.47
N ILE A 23 11.08 -20.36 -37.40
CA ILE A 23 10.07 -19.57 -38.12
C ILE A 23 9.21 -20.47 -39.00
N ALA A 24 9.80 -21.47 -39.68
CA ALA A 24 9.04 -22.45 -40.46
C ALA A 24 8.17 -23.35 -39.56
N TRP A 25 8.65 -23.70 -38.36
CA TRP A 25 7.88 -24.47 -37.38
C TRP A 25 6.69 -23.67 -36.84
N MET A 26 6.89 -22.38 -36.52
CA MET A 26 5.81 -21.47 -36.11
C MET A 26 4.81 -21.19 -37.24
N ALA A 27 5.27 -21.05 -38.49
CA ALA A 27 4.40 -20.81 -39.65
C ALA A 27 3.59 -22.06 -40.08
N LEU A 28 4.06 -23.27 -39.73
CA LEU A 28 3.37 -24.53 -40.01
C LEU A 28 2.38 -24.95 -38.90
N TYR A 29 2.41 -24.26 -37.75
CA TYR A 29 1.45 -24.43 -36.65
C TYR A 29 0.77 -23.10 -36.29
N PRO A 30 -0.04 -22.49 -37.20
CA PRO A 30 -0.87 -21.34 -36.85
C PRO A 30 -2.03 -21.85 -35.99
N GLY A 31 -1.79 -21.92 -34.69
CA GLY A 31 -2.74 -22.41 -33.70
C GLY A 31 -2.09 -23.40 -32.75
N LEU A 32 -1.62 -22.89 -31.61
CA LEU A 32 -1.92 -23.56 -30.35
C LEU A 32 -3.44 -23.63 -30.27
N GLN A 33 -3.98 -24.68 -30.89
CA GLN A 33 -5.37 -25.07 -30.71
C GLN A 33 -5.56 -25.29 -29.22
N GLN A 34 -6.69 -24.79 -28.69
CA GLN A 34 -7.20 -25.22 -27.40
C GLN A 34 -6.94 -26.73 -27.26
N PRO A 35 -6.38 -27.20 -26.13
CA PRO A 35 -6.15 -28.62 -25.92
C PRO A 35 -7.45 -29.36 -26.25
N PRO A 36 -7.41 -30.45 -27.03
CA PRO A 36 -8.61 -31.15 -27.45
C PRO A 36 -9.39 -31.54 -26.20
N ALA A 37 -10.62 -31.02 -26.08
CA ALA A 37 -11.52 -31.33 -24.99
C ALA A 37 -11.63 -32.85 -24.87
N SER A 38 -11.00 -33.43 -23.84
CA SER A 38 -11.36 -34.76 -23.41
C SER A 38 -12.78 -34.62 -22.84
N ASP A 39 -13.73 -35.40 -23.36
CA ASP A 39 -15.12 -35.45 -22.88
C ASP A 39 -15.26 -35.90 -21.40
N SER A 40 -14.16 -35.94 -20.65
CA SER A 40 -14.09 -36.28 -19.22
C SER A 40 -13.82 -35.09 -18.30
N GLY A 41 -13.58 -33.88 -18.83
CA GLY A 41 -13.35 -32.69 -17.99
C GLY A 41 -14.60 -32.27 -17.22
N VAL A 42 -14.41 -31.73 -16.03
CA VAL A 42 -15.52 -31.23 -15.19
C VAL A 42 -15.78 -29.76 -15.52
N THR A 43 -17.03 -29.32 -15.41
CA THR A 43 -17.42 -27.95 -15.74
C THR A 43 -17.53 -27.07 -14.52
N ILE A 44 -17.05 -25.83 -14.61
CA ILE A 44 -17.43 -24.72 -13.74
C ILE A 44 -18.26 -23.74 -14.56
N SER A 45 -19.40 -23.28 -14.03
CA SER A 45 -20.31 -22.38 -14.74
C SER A 45 -21.05 -21.42 -13.81
N GLY A 46 -21.46 -20.30 -14.37
CA GLY A 46 -22.27 -19.29 -13.69
C GLY A 46 -22.56 -18.12 -14.62
N THR A 47 -22.88 -16.97 -14.03
CA THR A 47 -23.16 -15.73 -14.77
C THR A 47 -22.19 -14.65 -14.36
N LEU A 48 -21.63 -13.96 -15.36
CA LEU A 48 -20.85 -12.75 -15.15
C LEU A 48 -21.73 -11.53 -15.39
N VAL A 49 -21.72 -10.60 -14.43
CA VAL A 49 -22.33 -9.27 -14.55
C VAL A 49 -21.25 -8.21 -14.51
N SER A 50 -21.51 -7.08 -15.18
CA SER A 50 -20.64 -5.91 -15.16
C SER A 50 -21.54 -4.66 -15.18
N PRO A 51 -21.32 -3.69 -14.29
CA PRO A 51 -22.01 -2.40 -14.36
C PRO A 51 -21.54 -1.61 -15.61
N ASP A 52 -20.30 -1.83 -16.06
CA ASP A 52 -19.80 -1.31 -17.32
C ASP A 52 -20.19 -2.24 -18.48
N THR A 53 -20.90 -1.69 -19.45
CA THR A 53 -21.32 -2.38 -20.68
C THR A 53 -20.49 -1.96 -21.90
N GLY A 54 -19.35 -1.30 -21.65
CA GLY A 54 -18.39 -0.91 -22.66
C GLY A 54 -17.96 -2.08 -23.56
N PRO A 55 -17.48 -1.79 -24.78
CA PRO A 55 -16.94 -2.83 -25.65
C PRO A 55 -15.69 -3.44 -25.03
N GLY A 56 -15.50 -4.75 -25.19
CA GLY A 56 -14.31 -5.43 -24.72
C GLY A 56 -14.49 -6.94 -24.73
N LYS A 57 -13.38 -7.67 -24.75
CA LYS A 57 -13.40 -9.12 -24.62
C LYS A 57 -13.25 -9.47 -23.14
N ILE A 58 -14.18 -10.23 -22.60
CA ILE A 58 -14.12 -10.63 -21.19
C ILE A 58 -13.41 -11.98 -21.13
N TYR A 59 -12.35 -12.07 -20.34
CA TYR A 59 -11.66 -13.31 -20.03
C TYR A 59 -12.12 -13.82 -18.67
N ILE A 60 -12.36 -15.12 -18.58
CA ILE A 60 -12.73 -15.78 -17.33
C ILE A 60 -11.83 -16.99 -17.15
N LEU A 61 -11.01 -16.95 -16.11
CA LEU A 61 -9.95 -17.89 -15.81
C LEU A 61 -10.36 -18.82 -14.67
N ALA A 62 -9.97 -20.09 -14.78
CA ALA A 62 -9.84 -20.99 -13.65
C ALA A 62 -8.35 -21.11 -13.31
N LEU A 63 -7.98 -20.63 -12.13
CA LEU A 63 -6.60 -20.63 -11.62
C LEU A 63 -6.40 -21.79 -10.65
N TYR A 64 -5.16 -22.29 -10.56
CA TYR A 64 -4.77 -23.12 -9.43
C TYR A 64 -4.94 -22.33 -8.11
N PRO A 65 -5.15 -23.00 -6.95
CA PRO A 65 -5.17 -22.33 -5.66
C PRO A 65 -3.80 -21.71 -5.38
N VAL A 66 -3.72 -20.39 -5.52
CA VAL A 66 -2.50 -19.61 -5.34
C VAL A 66 -2.75 -18.48 -4.34
N ILE A 67 -1.68 -18.00 -3.71
CA ILE A 67 -1.75 -16.82 -2.86
C ILE A 67 -1.98 -15.56 -3.70
N LEU A 68 -2.55 -14.50 -3.09
CA LEU A 68 -2.88 -13.24 -3.78
C LEU A 68 -1.70 -12.65 -4.55
N GLN A 69 -0.47 -12.76 -4.00
CA GLN A 69 0.73 -12.27 -4.67
C GLN A 69 0.95 -12.89 -6.06
N LYS A 70 0.59 -14.17 -6.25
CA LYS A 70 0.70 -14.84 -7.55
C LYS A 70 -0.36 -14.42 -8.55
N ILE A 71 -1.53 -13.99 -8.08
CA ILE A 71 -2.54 -13.34 -8.93
C ILE A 71 -2.00 -12.00 -9.41
N ARG A 72 -1.38 -11.21 -8.52
CA ARG A 72 -0.77 -9.91 -8.89
C ARG A 72 0.39 -10.07 -9.87
N GLU A 73 1.24 -11.09 -9.69
CA GLU A 73 2.28 -11.43 -10.66
C GLU A 73 1.67 -11.80 -12.02
N MET A 74 0.64 -12.64 -12.05
CA MET A 74 -0.10 -12.99 -13.28
C MET A 74 -0.68 -11.76 -13.98
N GLU A 75 -1.24 -10.79 -13.25
CA GLU A 75 -1.79 -9.54 -13.80
C GLU A 75 -0.75 -8.68 -14.54
N THR A 76 0.55 -8.88 -14.26
CA THR A 76 1.63 -8.18 -14.96
C THR A 76 2.07 -8.83 -16.27
N GLU A 77 1.61 -10.05 -16.54
CA GLU A 77 1.98 -10.76 -17.76
C GLU A 77 1.32 -10.13 -18.99
N ALA A 78 2.01 -10.21 -20.14
CA ALA A 78 1.46 -9.66 -21.37
C ALA A 78 0.15 -10.32 -21.80
N GLN A 79 -0.06 -11.60 -21.45
CA GLN A 79 -1.29 -12.35 -21.70
C GLN A 79 -1.62 -13.18 -20.44
N PRO A 80 -2.27 -12.60 -19.42
CA PRO A 80 -2.50 -13.26 -18.13
C PRO A 80 -3.23 -14.61 -18.25
N TYR A 81 -4.06 -14.79 -19.27
CA TYR A 81 -4.74 -16.07 -19.54
C TYR A 81 -3.80 -17.21 -20.00
N GLU A 82 -2.55 -16.92 -20.33
CA GLU A 82 -1.50 -17.90 -20.68
C GLU A 82 -0.52 -18.17 -19.52
N SER A 83 -0.73 -17.54 -18.36
CA SER A 83 0.13 -17.71 -17.18
C SER A 83 0.18 -19.16 -16.71
N GLU A 84 1.29 -19.54 -16.08
CA GLU A 84 1.46 -20.87 -15.48
C GLU A 84 0.46 -21.17 -14.35
N HIS A 85 -0.17 -20.13 -13.80
CA HIS A 85 -1.20 -20.27 -12.78
C HIS A 85 -2.59 -20.55 -13.35
N VAL A 86 -2.78 -20.42 -14.67
CA VAL A 86 -4.06 -20.64 -15.37
C VAL A 86 -4.20 -22.09 -15.81
N VAL A 87 -5.27 -22.74 -15.38
CA VAL A 87 -5.58 -24.13 -15.72
C VAL A 87 -6.43 -24.20 -16.99
N ALA A 88 -7.42 -23.33 -17.08
CA ALA A 88 -8.34 -23.22 -18.19
C ALA A 88 -8.94 -21.82 -18.23
N TYR A 89 -9.41 -21.40 -19.39
CA TYR A 89 -10.16 -20.15 -19.51
C TYR A 89 -11.25 -20.24 -20.57
N THR A 90 -12.17 -19.30 -20.50
CA THR A 90 -13.17 -19.04 -21.54
C THR A 90 -13.26 -17.54 -21.77
N THR A 91 -13.98 -17.13 -22.82
CA THR A 91 -14.11 -15.72 -23.16
C THR A 91 -15.54 -15.37 -23.53
N LEU A 92 -16.01 -14.19 -23.16
CA LEU A 92 -17.30 -13.63 -23.55
C LEU A 92 -17.11 -12.35 -24.36
N ALA A 93 -18.07 -12.06 -25.25
CA ALA A 93 -18.14 -10.79 -25.97
C ALA A 93 -18.97 -9.73 -25.24
N ALA A 94 -19.70 -10.13 -24.20
CA ALA A 94 -20.52 -9.28 -23.33
C ALA A 94 -20.82 -10.04 -22.02
N PRO A 95 -21.18 -9.35 -20.92
CA PRO A 95 -21.63 -9.99 -19.68
C PRO A 95 -22.75 -11.02 -19.93
N GLY A 96 -22.72 -12.14 -19.23
CA GLY A 96 -23.66 -13.24 -19.43
C GLY A 96 -23.20 -14.58 -18.88
N PRO A 97 -23.90 -15.67 -19.24
CA PRO A 97 -23.57 -17.01 -18.78
C PRO A 97 -22.25 -17.49 -19.38
N TYR A 98 -21.45 -18.19 -18.58
CA TYR A 98 -20.17 -18.75 -19.00
C TYR A 98 -20.01 -20.22 -18.59
N ARG A 99 -19.05 -20.89 -19.23
CA ARG A 99 -18.67 -22.26 -18.96
C ARG A 99 -17.16 -22.43 -19.14
N ILE A 100 -16.48 -22.95 -18.13
CA ILE A 100 -15.06 -23.34 -18.17
C ILE A 100 -14.97 -24.85 -17.96
N GLN A 101 -14.18 -25.53 -18.77
CA GLN A 101 -13.89 -26.94 -18.60
C GLN A 101 -12.51 -27.09 -17.98
N VAL A 102 -12.45 -27.64 -16.77
CA VAL A 102 -11.19 -27.92 -16.06
C VAL A 102 -10.76 -29.38 -16.28
N PRO A 103 -9.45 -29.66 -16.34
CA PRO A 103 -8.93 -30.96 -16.77
C PRO A 103 -9.15 -32.06 -15.73
N GLU A 104 -9.20 -31.72 -14.44
CA GLU A 104 -9.32 -32.68 -13.35
C GLU A 104 -10.15 -32.14 -12.18
N PRO A 105 -10.56 -33.00 -11.23
CA PRO A 105 -11.17 -32.55 -9.99
C PRO A 105 -10.12 -31.98 -9.03
N ASP A 106 -10.28 -30.72 -8.66
CA ASP A 106 -9.44 -30.01 -7.68
C ASP A 106 -10.20 -28.78 -7.15
N ASP A 107 -9.57 -28.00 -6.27
CA ASP A 107 -10.00 -26.64 -5.95
C ASP A 107 -9.45 -25.66 -7.00
N TYR A 108 -10.27 -24.69 -7.39
CA TYR A 108 -9.88 -23.63 -8.33
C TYR A 108 -10.33 -22.26 -7.84
N LEU A 109 -9.57 -21.21 -8.17
CA LEU A 109 -10.03 -19.83 -8.05
C LEU A 109 -10.61 -19.39 -9.40
N ILE A 110 -11.71 -18.65 -9.40
CA ILE A 110 -12.27 -18.07 -10.63
C ILE A 110 -12.04 -16.56 -10.63
N TYR A 111 -11.35 -16.08 -11.65
CA TYR A 111 -10.97 -14.68 -11.83
C TYR A 111 -11.38 -14.22 -13.24
N ALA A 112 -11.74 -12.95 -13.40
CA ALA A 112 -12.13 -12.38 -14.66
C ALA A 112 -11.71 -10.91 -14.79
N TRP A 113 -11.51 -10.49 -16.03
CA TRP A 113 -11.38 -9.09 -16.39
C TRP A 113 -11.97 -8.82 -17.77
N GLN A 114 -12.18 -7.55 -18.07
CA GLN A 114 -12.59 -7.10 -19.40
C GLN A 114 -11.45 -6.35 -20.09
N ASP A 115 -10.93 -6.95 -21.16
CA ASP A 115 -9.95 -6.35 -22.07
C ASP A 115 -10.65 -5.34 -22.99
N THR A 116 -10.54 -4.05 -22.65
CA THR A 116 -11.25 -2.97 -23.35
C THR A 116 -10.44 -2.41 -24.52
N ASN A 117 -9.12 -2.58 -24.50
CA ASN A 117 -8.21 -2.04 -25.51
C ASN A 117 -7.81 -3.08 -26.59
N GLY A 118 -8.09 -4.37 -26.35
CA GLY A 118 -7.84 -5.49 -27.24
C GLY A 118 -6.39 -6.01 -27.23
N ASP A 119 -5.60 -5.66 -26.22
CA ASP A 119 -4.20 -6.10 -26.11
C ASP A 119 -4.04 -7.45 -25.39
N GLY A 120 -5.09 -7.96 -24.74
CA GLY A 120 -5.11 -9.24 -24.03
C GLY A 120 -4.47 -9.22 -22.63
N GLY A 121 -3.95 -8.07 -22.19
CA GLY A 121 -3.44 -7.82 -20.84
C GLY A 121 -4.53 -7.33 -19.88
N ILE A 122 -4.13 -7.00 -18.65
CA ILE A 122 -4.99 -6.33 -17.65
C ILE A 122 -4.44 -4.93 -17.39
N ASN A 123 -5.26 -3.90 -17.55
CA ASN A 123 -4.89 -2.51 -17.25
C ASN A 123 -5.59 -1.96 -16.00
N HIS A 124 -4.81 -1.87 -14.91
CA HIS A 124 -5.27 -1.30 -13.65
C HIS A 124 -5.10 0.22 -13.53
N GLU A 125 -4.33 0.87 -14.42
CA GLU A 125 -4.13 2.31 -14.35
C GLU A 125 -5.47 3.03 -14.56
N ASP A 126 -5.81 3.92 -13.62
CA ASP A 126 -7.09 4.65 -13.58
C ASP A 126 -8.33 3.75 -13.74
N TYR A 127 -8.21 2.47 -13.34
CA TYR A 127 -9.24 1.45 -13.45
C TYR A 127 -9.78 1.26 -14.87
N LEU A 128 -8.92 1.40 -15.89
CA LEU A 128 -9.31 1.28 -17.30
C LEU A 128 -9.97 -0.06 -17.65
N GLU A 129 -9.64 -1.14 -16.93
CA GLU A 129 -10.22 -2.46 -17.14
C GLU A 129 -10.81 -3.03 -15.85
N PRO A 130 -12.13 -3.32 -15.83
CA PRO A 130 -12.74 -3.88 -14.64
C PRO A 130 -12.30 -5.32 -14.40
N THR A 131 -12.12 -5.64 -13.13
CA THR A 131 -11.74 -6.98 -12.66
C THR A 131 -12.76 -7.52 -11.67
N GLY A 132 -12.80 -8.85 -11.53
CA GLY A 132 -13.69 -9.52 -10.61
C GLY A 132 -13.29 -10.97 -10.40
N TRP A 133 -13.78 -11.56 -9.31
CA TRP A 133 -13.52 -12.95 -8.98
C TRP A 133 -14.73 -13.55 -8.29
N TYR A 134 -14.74 -14.87 -8.22
CA TYR A 134 -15.73 -15.57 -7.43
C TYR A 134 -15.43 -15.35 -5.95
N ARG A 135 -16.44 -14.88 -5.23
CA ARG A 135 -16.45 -14.64 -3.80
C ARG A 135 -17.76 -15.18 -3.23
N THR A 136 -17.81 -15.46 -1.94
CA THR A 136 -19.08 -15.83 -1.27
C THR A 136 -19.68 -14.59 -0.62
N ASP A 137 -20.93 -14.70 -0.14
CA ASP A 137 -21.60 -13.60 0.56
C ASP A 137 -20.81 -13.11 1.79
N ASP A 138 -19.98 -13.97 2.39
CA ASP A 138 -19.24 -13.67 3.62
C ASP A 138 -17.71 -13.83 3.50
N TYR A 139 -17.20 -14.08 2.30
CA TYR A 139 -15.75 -14.11 2.04
C TYR A 139 -15.46 -13.39 0.73
N LEU A 140 -14.88 -12.20 0.82
CA LEU A 140 -14.82 -11.23 -0.28
C LEU A 140 -13.58 -11.36 -1.18
N LEU A 141 -12.54 -12.05 -0.72
CA LEU A 141 -11.36 -12.40 -1.54
C LEU A 141 -11.67 -13.58 -2.48
N PRO A 142 -10.80 -13.90 -3.47
CA PRO A 142 -10.98 -15.06 -4.34
C PRO A 142 -11.22 -16.34 -3.54
N ALA A 143 -12.43 -16.89 -3.68
CA ALA A 143 -12.85 -18.09 -2.97
C ALA A 143 -12.58 -19.36 -3.79
N ASN A 144 -12.23 -20.45 -3.09
CA ASN A 144 -12.06 -21.75 -3.73
C ASN A 144 -13.40 -22.30 -4.24
N VAL A 145 -13.36 -22.84 -5.45
CA VAL A 145 -14.43 -23.61 -6.09
C VAL A 145 -13.98 -25.07 -6.13
N SER A 146 -14.54 -25.89 -5.24
CA SER A 146 -14.21 -27.32 -5.16
C SER A 146 -14.92 -28.12 -6.26
N VAL A 147 -14.14 -28.74 -7.12
CA VAL A 147 -14.62 -29.55 -8.25
C VAL A 147 -14.42 -31.03 -7.94
N THR A 148 -15.47 -31.84 -8.16
CA THR A 148 -15.42 -33.29 -7.92
C THR A 148 -15.66 -34.09 -9.20
N ALA A 149 -15.06 -35.28 -9.28
CA ALA A 149 -15.12 -36.12 -10.48
C ALA A 149 -16.56 -36.36 -10.96
N GLY A 150 -16.83 -36.01 -12.21
CA GLY A 150 -18.12 -36.25 -12.87
C GLY A 150 -19.27 -35.39 -12.37
N ARG A 151 -19.01 -34.27 -11.68
CA ARG A 151 -20.05 -33.32 -11.23
C ARG A 151 -19.72 -31.91 -11.66
N ASP A 152 -20.53 -31.37 -12.57
CA ASP A 152 -20.47 -29.95 -12.91
C ASP A 152 -20.79 -29.08 -11.69
N VAL A 153 -20.06 -27.99 -11.54
CA VAL A 153 -20.28 -26.94 -10.54
C VAL A 153 -20.96 -25.75 -11.21
N THR A 154 -22.08 -25.33 -10.64
CA THR A 154 -22.92 -24.22 -11.15
C THR A 154 -22.97 -23.08 -10.15
N ASP A 155 -23.59 -21.97 -10.55
CA ASP A 155 -23.87 -20.83 -9.68
C ASP A 155 -22.62 -20.10 -9.15
N ILE A 156 -21.51 -20.25 -9.88
CA ILE A 156 -20.28 -19.49 -9.64
C ILE A 156 -20.42 -18.15 -10.35
N ASN A 157 -21.05 -17.18 -9.68
CA ASN A 157 -21.32 -15.87 -10.29
C ASN A 157 -20.15 -14.91 -10.07
N LEU A 158 -19.95 -14.02 -11.04
CA LEU A 158 -18.86 -13.04 -11.04
C LEU A 158 -19.44 -11.65 -11.25
N THR A 159 -18.89 -10.67 -10.55
CA THR A 159 -19.16 -9.25 -10.78
C THR A 159 -17.84 -8.59 -11.14
N LEU A 160 -17.78 -8.04 -12.35
CA LEU A 160 -16.70 -7.14 -12.74
C LEU A 160 -16.96 -5.77 -12.10
N ILE A 161 -15.92 -5.16 -11.53
CA ILE A 161 -16.01 -3.90 -10.79
C ILE A 161 -14.94 -2.95 -11.30
N THR A 162 -15.35 -1.69 -11.47
CA THR A 162 -14.48 -0.55 -11.78
C THR A 162 -14.55 0.41 -10.59
N PRO A 163 -13.50 0.54 -9.77
CA PRO A 163 -13.43 1.62 -8.80
C PRO A 163 -13.40 3.00 -9.48
N THR A 164 -13.57 4.06 -8.72
CA THR A 164 -13.79 5.42 -9.20
C THR A 164 -12.45 6.17 -9.32
N PRO A 165 -11.99 6.52 -10.53
CA PRO A 165 -10.78 7.32 -10.69
C PRO A 165 -10.99 8.74 -10.15
N TYR A 166 -9.90 9.44 -9.82
CA TYR A 166 -9.97 10.86 -9.52
C TYR A 166 -10.38 11.65 -10.77
N PRO A 167 -11.10 12.77 -10.63
CA PRO A 167 -11.42 13.64 -11.76
C PRO A 167 -10.15 14.28 -12.33
N ASP A 168 -10.10 14.45 -13.66
CA ASP A 168 -9.04 15.22 -14.33
C ASP A 168 -9.13 16.72 -14.05
N GLU A 169 -10.35 17.21 -13.82
CA GLU A 169 -10.63 18.62 -13.58
C GLU A 169 -10.27 19.02 -12.15
N GLU A 170 -9.73 20.23 -11.99
CA GLU A 170 -9.54 20.82 -10.68
C GLU A 170 -10.89 21.06 -10.00
N LEU A 171 -11.06 20.48 -8.82
CA LEU A 171 -12.23 20.69 -7.98
C LEU A 171 -11.89 21.62 -6.82
N SER A 172 -12.88 22.39 -6.38
CA SER A 172 -12.72 23.26 -5.21
C SER A 172 -14.02 23.36 -4.43
N VAL A 173 -13.89 23.52 -3.12
CA VAL A 173 -15.02 23.75 -2.20
C VAL A 173 -14.58 24.73 -1.12
N SER A 174 -15.53 25.52 -0.62
CA SER A 174 -15.32 26.41 0.53
C SER A 174 -16.36 26.10 1.59
N GLN A 175 -15.92 26.04 2.84
CA GLN A 175 -16.77 25.76 3.99
C GLN A 175 -16.33 26.70 5.11
N GLY A 176 -17.19 27.63 5.50
CA GLY A 176 -16.82 28.68 6.46
C GLY A 176 -15.68 29.56 5.95
N ASN A 177 -14.59 29.63 6.72
CA ASN A 177 -13.34 30.31 6.33
C ASN A 177 -12.32 29.34 5.69
N GLY A 178 -12.58 28.04 5.80
CA GLY A 178 -11.78 26.96 5.24
C GLY A 178 -12.27 26.44 3.89
N GLY A 179 -11.88 25.20 3.56
CA GLY A 179 -12.23 24.52 2.32
C GLY A 179 -11.07 23.69 1.77
N GLY A 180 -11.07 23.46 0.46
CA GLY A 180 -9.99 22.76 -0.19
C GLY A 180 -10.06 22.74 -1.70
N THR A 181 -9.02 22.18 -2.32
CA THR A 181 -8.92 21.93 -3.76
C THR A 181 -8.32 20.56 -4.02
N LEU A 182 -8.82 19.87 -5.05
CA LEU A 182 -8.22 18.64 -5.58
C LEU A 182 -7.72 18.93 -7.00
N LYS A 183 -6.45 18.63 -7.27
CA LYS A 183 -5.85 18.83 -8.59
C LYS A 183 -4.71 17.86 -8.86
N TRP A 184 -4.31 17.78 -10.12
CA TRP A 184 -3.14 17.00 -10.53
C TRP A 184 -1.88 17.86 -10.57
N ILE A 185 -0.84 17.44 -9.85
CA ILE A 185 0.50 18.04 -9.91
C ILE A 185 1.49 16.93 -10.28
N LYS A 186 2.19 17.10 -11.41
CA LYS A 186 3.22 16.16 -11.90
C LYS A 186 2.74 14.68 -11.95
N GLY A 187 1.46 14.46 -12.28
CA GLY A 187 0.89 13.11 -12.38
C GLY A 187 0.44 12.49 -11.05
N TYR A 188 0.37 13.28 -9.97
CA TYR A 188 -0.20 12.87 -8.69
C TYR A 188 -1.43 13.71 -8.34
N PRO A 189 -2.48 13.12 -7.78
CA PRO A 189 -3.57 13.88 -7.18
C PRO A 189 -3.05 14.54 -5.89
N VAL A 190 -3.32 15.83 -5.76
CA VAL A 190 -2.96 16.66 -4.62
C VAL A 190 -4.22 17.29 -4.05
N LEU A 191 -4.49 16.99 -2.78
CA LEU A 191 -5.61 17.53 -2.01
C LEU A 191 -5.07 18.58 -1.04
N HIS A 192 -5.32 19.86 -1.34
CA HIS A 192 -5.02 20.96 -0.43
C HIS A 192 -6.25 21.26 0.42
N LEU A 193 -6.10 21.20 1.74
CA LEU A 193 -7.15 21.41 2.74
C LEU A 193 -6.77 22.57 3.65
N ARG A 194 -7.73 23.46 3.94
CA ARG A 194 -7.52 24.64 4.78
C ARG A 194 -8.65 24.88 5.78
N GLY A 195 -8.32 25.45 6.94
CA GLY A 195 -9.28 25.84 7.97
C GLY A 195 -9.28 24.95 9.21
N THR A 196 -10.39 24.91 9.96
CA THR A 196 -10.55 24.03 11.14
C THR A 196 -10.55 22.56 10.75
N ASP A 197 -10.43 21.65 11.73
CA ASP A 197 -10.46 20.21 11.48
C ASP A 197 -11.76 19.79 10.77
N GLU A 198 -12.89 20.34 11.18
CA GLU A 198 -14.20 20.13 10.56
C GLU A 198 -14.30 20.69 9.14
N GLU A 199 -13.79 21.90 8.90
CA GLU A 199 -13.81 22.51 7.56
C GLU A 199 -12.96 21.71 6.58
N ARG A 200 -11.79 21.22 7.02
CA ARG A 200 -10.91 20.36 6.23
C ARG A 200 -11.54 18.99 5.97
N ALA A 201 -12.17 18.38 6.98
CA ALA A 201 -12.85 17.10 6.84
C ALA A 201 -14.03 17.18 5.87
N TYR A 202 -14.86 18.22 5.98
CA TYR A 202 -15.93 18.50 5.02
C TYR A 202 -15.38 18.63 3.60
N ALA A 203 -14.31 19.40 3.43
CA ALA A 203 -13.71 19.59 2.11
C ALA A 203 -13.17 18.28 1.52
N GLN A 204 -12.50 17.44 2.31
CA GLN A 204 -12.06 16.12 1.87
C GLN A 204 -13.27 15.25 1.46
N GLY A 205 -14.30 15.14 2.29
CA GLY A 205 -15.51 14.38 1.96
C GLY A 205 -16.18 14.86 0.68
N TYR A 206 -16.22 16.17 0.45
CA TYR A 206 -16.82 16.76 -0.75
C TYR A 206 -15.99 16.46 -2.02
N LEU A 207 -14.67 16.61 -1.94
CA LEU A 207 -13.78 16.55 -3.10
C LEU A 207 -13.44 15.12 -3.53
N VAL A 208 -13.36 14.18 -2.59
CA VAL A 208 -12.92 12.79 -2.84
C VAL A 208 -13.91 11.73 -2.32
N GLY A 209 -15.17 12.11 -2.11
CA GLY A 209 -16.21 11.22 -1.58
C GLY A 209 -16.36 9.86 -2.28
N PRO A 210 -16.36 9.78 -3.64
CA PRO A 210 -16.40 8.50 -4.33
C PRO A 210 -15.20 7.60 -3.98
N GLN A 211 -14.00 8.17 -3.89
CA GLN A 211 -12.80 7.41 -3.53
C GLN A 211 -12.81 6.97 -2.07
N ILE A 212 -13.40 7.75 -1.15
CA ILE A 212 -13.62 7.33 0.24
C ILE A 212 -14.52 6.09 0.27
N ARG A 213 -15.63 6.08 -0.47
CA ARG A 213 -16.53 4.92 -0.57
C ARG A 213 -15.77 3.70 -1.08
N ASP A 214 -14.99 3.85 -2.15
CA ASP A 214 -14.22 2.74 -2.72
C ASP A 214 -13.15 2.22 -1.74
N TRP A 215 -12.56 3.10 -0.94
CA TRP A 215 -11.64 2.71 0.13
C TRP A 215 -12.33 1.89 1.23
N VAL A 216 -13.54 2.29 1.65
CA VAL A 216 -14.35 1.48 2.58
C VAL A 216 -14.62 0.11 1.97
N GLU A 217 -15.13 0.05 0.74
CA GLU A 217 -15.60 -1.20 0.17
C GLU A 217 -14.46 -2.16 -0.20
N TYR A 218 -13.45 -1.68 -0.91
CA TYR A 218 -12.46 -2.55 -1.54
C TYR A 218 -11.21 -2.76 -0.69
N VAL A 219 -10.88 -1.79 0.17
CA VAL A 219 -9.70 -1.90 1.02
C VAL A 219 -10.12 -2.36 2.41
N LEU A 220 -10.92 -1.57 3.13
CA LEU A 220 -11.30 -1.89 4.51
C LEU A 220 -12.13 -3.18 4.61
N LEU A 221 -13.16 -3.34 3.76
CA LEU A 221 -14.04 -4.51 3.80
C LEU A 221 -13.47 -5.70 3.04
N GLU A 222 -13.21 -5.55 1.74
CA GLU A 222 -12.84 -6.68 0.88
C GLU A 222 -11.45 -7.23 1.20
N TYR A 223 -10.43 -6.36 1.31
CA TYR A 223 -9.05 -6.80 1.52
C TYR A 223 -8.75 -7.13 3.00
N TYR A 224 -9.14 -6.24 3.93
CA TYR A 224 -8.78 -6.36 5.35
C TYR A 224 -9.78 -7.15 6.19
N ALA A 225 -11.04 -6.70 6.25
CA ALA A 225 -12.06 -7.42 7.00
C ALA A 225 -12.32 -8.80 6.38
N ARG A 226 -12.35 -8.88 5.05
CA ARG A 226 -12.63 -10.05 4.20
C ARG A 226 -14.06 -10.60 4.32
N SER A 227 -14.85 -10.09 5.26
CA SER A 227 -16.20 -10.56 5.58
C SER A 227 -17.06 -9.37 6.04
N PRO A 228 -18.19 -9.10 5.37
CA PRO A 228 -19.20 -8.15 5.84
C PRO A 228 -19.71 -8.48 7.24
N THR A 229 -19.94 -9.77 7.53
CA THR A 229 -20.45 -10.23 8.83
C THR A 229 -19.47 -9.92 9.95
N LEU A 230 -18.18 -10.22 9.75
CA LEU A 230 -17.12 -9.90 10.69
C LEU A 230 -17.04 -8.39 10.94
N TYR A 231 -17.06 -7.61 9.86
CA TYR A 231 -16.97 -6.17 9.97
C TYR A 231 -18.12 -5.57 10.78
N GLU A 232 -19.37 -5.92 10.45
CA GLU A 232 -20.56 -5.36 11.10
C GLU A 232 -20.76 -5.85 12.54
N ASN A 233 -20.43 -7.11 12.83
CA ASN A 233 -20.75 -7.72 14.12
C ASN A 233 -19.62 -7.64 15.15
N ASP A 234 -18.35 -7.53 14.72
CA ASP A 234 -17.21 -7.53 15.64
C ASP A 234 -16.39 -6.24 15.52
N LEU A 235 -15.95 -5.87 14.32
CA LEU A 235 -15.01 -4.74 14.14
C LEU A 235 -15.68 -3.37 14.36
N LEU A 236 -16.84 -3.11 13.76
CA LEU A 236 -17.56 -1.85 13.96
C LEU A 236 -18.01 -1.63 15.41
N PRO A 237 -18.56 -2.63 16.12
CA PRO A 237 -18.85 -2.50 17.54
C PRO A 237 -17.60 -2.18 18.38
N PHE A 238 -16.45 -2.76 18.05
CA PHE A 238 -15.18 -2.39 18.68
C PHE A 238 -14.84 -0.90 18.43
N ILE A 239 -14.89 -0.44 17.18
CA ILE A 239 -14.65 0.98 16.85
C ILE A 239 -15.57 1.91 17.65
N ARG A 240 -16.87 1.62 17.67
CA ARG A 240 -17.87 2.42 18.39
C ARG A 240 -17.61 2.48 19.90
N ASN A 241 -17.13 1.39 20.50
CA ASN A 241 -16.93 1.34 21.95
C ASN A 241 -15.57 1.92 22.36
N ASN A 242 -14.54 1.70 21.56
CA ASN A 242 -13.15 1.94 21.93
C ASN A 242 -12.60 3.29 21.45
N PHE A 243 -13.20 3.88 20.41
CA PHE A 243 -12.77 5.16 19.83
C PHE A 243 -13.79 6.30 20.04
N SER A 244 -14.94 6.03 20.65
CA SER A 244 -16.03 7.02 20.79
C SER A 244 -15.74 8.16 21.76
N ALA A 245 -14.76 8.02 22.66
CA ALA A 245 -14.36 9.10 23.56
C ALA A 245 -13.31 10.06 22.96
N ASN A 246 -12.83 9.80 21.74
CA ASN A 246 -11.74 10.55 21.15
C ASN A 246 -12.24 11.81 20.42
N ASP A 247 -12.62 12.82 21.18
CA ASP A 247 -12.69 14.19 20.68
C ASP A 247 -11.27 14.63 20.25
N PRO A 248 -11.07 15.27 19.07
CA PRO A 248 -12.06 15.82 18.14
C PRO A 248 -12.51 14.93 16.97
N TYR A 249 -12.11 13.65 16.92
CA TYR A 249 -12.22 12.85 15.70
C TYR A 249 -13.65 12.44 15.32
N VAL A 250 -14.52 12.32 16.31
CA VAL A 250 -15.93 11.98 16.14
C VAL A 250 -16.67 13.09 15.34
N PRO A 251 -16.56 14.39 15.72
CA PRO A 251 -17.00 15.51 14.88
C PRO A 251 -16.36 15.56 13.49
N VAL A 252 -15.05 15.33 13.38
CA VAL A 252 -14.32 15.31 12.10
C VAL A 252 -14.92 14.28 11.13
N ALA A 253 -15.21 13.07 11.59
CA ALA A 253 -15.85 12.03 10.79
C ALA A 253 -17.28 12.40 10.33
N ASP A 254 -18.07 13.06 11.18
CA ASP A 254 -19.41 13.53 10.80
C ASP A 254 -19.35 14.57 9.68
N GLU A 255 -18.39 15.48 9.76
CA GLU A 255 -18.21 16.55 8.79
C GLU A 255 -17.71 16.04 7.45
N MET A 256 -16.87 15.00 7.45
CA MET A 256 -16.50 14.28 6.24
C MET A 256 -17.70 13.63 5.56
N ILE A 257 -18.56 12.92 6.32
CA ILE A 257 -19.81 12.35 5.79
C ILE A 257 -20.72 13.44 5.22
N ARG A 258 -20.83 14.58 5.89
CA ARG A 258 -21.61 15.73 5.40
C ARG A 258 -21.05 16.24 4.08
N GLY A 259 -19.73 16.32 3.94
CA GLY A 259 -19.06 16.65 2.68
C GLY A 259 -19.41 15.68 1.55
N MET A 260 -19.35 14.37 1.81
CA MET A 260 -19.71 13.33 0.84
C MET A 260 -21.17 13.44 0.38
N GLN A 261 -22.09 13.76 1.30
CA GLN A 261 -23.50 13.94 0.98
C GLN A 261 -23.75 15.19 0.13
N ASP A 262 -23.12 16.31 0.50
CA ASP A 262 -23.30 17.60 -0.18
C ASP A 262 -22.69 17.63 -1.58
N SER A 263 -21.66 16.81 -1.86
CA SER A 263 -21.13 16.64 -3.22
C SER A 263 -22.02 15.79 -4.12
N GLY A 264 -22.99 15.08 -3.54
CA GLY A 264 -23.86 14.15 -4.25
C GLY A 264 -23.13 12.84 -4.63
N ALA A 265 -22.03 12.51 -3.94
CA ALA A 265 -21.35 11.23 -4.13
C ALA A 265 -22.30 10.06 -3.83
N ASP A 266 -22.19 8.98 -4.61
CA ASP A 266 -22.81 7.72 -4.23
C ASP A 266 -22.03 7.13 -3.05
N MET A 267 -22.73 6.91 -1.95
CA MET A 267 -22.16 6.41 -0.71
C MET A 267 -22.53 4.95 -0.47
N TYR A 268 -23.30 4.32 -1.35
CA TYR A 268 -23.78 2.97 -1.13
C TYR A 268 -22.65 1.94 -1.27
N VAL A 269 -22.56 1.05 -0.29
CA VAL A 269 -21.61 -0.07 -0.25
C VAL A 269 -22.41 -1.35 -0.42
N ASP A 270 -22.23 -2.01 -1.57
CA ASP A 270 -23.09 -3.12 -1.99
C ASP A 270 -23.04 -4.30 -1.00
N VAL A 271 -21.84 -4.64 -0.53
CA VAL A 271 -21.63 -5.79 0.38
C VAL A 271 -22.18 -5.58 1.79
N LEU A 272 -22.46 -4.33 2.19
CA LEU A 272 -23.11 -4.01 3.47
C LEU A 272 -24.59 -3.65 3.31
N GLU A 273 -25.06 -3.50 2.07
CA GLU A 273 -26.40 -3.04 1.72
C GLU A 273 -26.80 -1.69 2.36
N ARG A 274 -25.84 -0.80 2.63
CA ARG A 274 -26.08 0.51 3.24
C ARG A 274 -25.07 1.55 2.74
N ASN A 275 -25.36 2.81 3.05
CA ASN A 275 -24.40 3.88 2.82
C ASN A 275 -23.24 3.83 3.83
N VAL A 276 -22.10 4.39 3.43
CA VAL A 276 -21.00 4.75 4.34
C VAL A 276 -21.52 5.66 5.46
N THR A 277 -21.04 5.42 6.66
CA THR A 277 -21.38 6.11 7.90
C THR A 277 -20.13 6.62 8.60
N ARG A 278 -20.32 7.43 9.65
CA ARG A 278 -19.22 7.94 10.46
C ARG A 278 -18.30 6.85 11.02
N ASP A 279 -18.87 5.69 11.36
CA ASP A 279 -18.11 4.64 12.03
C ASP A 279 -17.17 3.96 11.03
N ASP A 280 -17.53 3.96 9.74
CA ASP A 280 -16.66 3.47 8.68
C ASP A 280 -15.47 4.42 8.46
N ILE A 281 -15.66 5.75 8.61
CA ILE A 281 -14.57 6.74 8.57
C ILE A 281 -13.62 6.56 9.76
N LEU A 282 -14.17 6.35 10.97
CA LEU A 282 -13.36 6.04 12.15
C LEU A 282 -12.61 4.71 11.98
N ALA A 283 -13.22 3.72 11.34
CA ALA A 283 -12.59 2.44 11.03
C ALA A 283 -11.45 2.57 10.01
N ILE A 284 -11.61 3.37 8.94
CA ILE A 284 -10.51 3.71 8.01
C ILE A 284 -9.33 4.30 8.79
N ASN A 285 -9.62 5.28 9.64
CA ASN A 285 -8.59 5.97 10.42
C ASN A 285 -8.04 5.14 11.59
N SER A 286 -8.55 3.92 11.81
CA SER A 286 -8.09 2.95 12.81
C SER A 286 -7.70 1.63 12.17
N LEU A 287 -7.43 1.64 10.85
CA LEU A 287 -7.26 0.44 10.04
C LEU A 287 -6.19 -0.50 10.59
N TYR A 288 -5.04 0.04 10.96
CA TYR A 288 -3.92 -0.76 11.43
C TYR A 288 -4.18 -1.33 12.83
N ALA A 289 -4.87 -0.58 13.70
CA ALA A 289 -5.43 -1.11 14.94
C ALA A 289 -6.27 -2.35 14.66
N LEU A 290 -7.23 -2.25 13.73
CA LEU A 290 -8.15 -3.32 13.38
C LEU A 290 -7.41 -4.52 12.79
N MET A 291 -6.44 -4.29 11.93
CA MET A 291 -5.64 -5.35 11.32
C MET A 291 -4.77 -6.09 12.34
N MET A 292 -4.12 -5.36 13.26
CA MET A 292 -3.24 -5.98 14.27
C MET A 292 -4.02 -6.67 15.37
N MET A 293 -5.17 -6.13 15.76
CA MET A 293 -5.99 -6.66 16.85
C MET A 293 -7.10 -7.60 16.37
N LYS A 294 -7.25 -7.84 15.06
CA LYS A 294 -8.35 -8.67 14.50
C LYS A 294 -8.49 -10.01 15.24
N ASP A 295 -7.39 -10.74 15.40
CA ASP A 295 -7.40 -12.05 16.06
C ASP A 295 -7.75 -11.91 17.55
N SER A 296 -7.21 -10.88 18.22
CA SER A 296 -7.52 -10.54 19.62
C SER A 296 -9.00 -10.15 19.80
N ILE A 297 -9.61 -9.45 18.84
CA ILE A 297 -11.02 -9.06 18.84
C ILE A 297 -11.91 -10.29 18.65
N GLN A 298 -11.53 -11.20 17.77
CA GLN A 298 -12.29 -12.42 17.47
C GLN A 298 -12.09 -13.56 18.49
N ASN A 299 -11.09 -13.46 19.36
CA ASN A 299 -10.60 -14.57 20.20
C ASN A 299 -10.19 -15.81 19.38
N ASP A 300 -9.62 -15.60 18.20
CA ASP A 300 -9.16 -16.69 17.31
C ASP A 300 -7.63 -16.88 17.42
N GLU A 301 -7.11 -18.00 16.89
CA GLU A 301 -5.67 -18.19 16.75
C GLU A 301 -5.11 -17.24 15.69
N ALA A 302 -3.95 -16.64 15.97
CA ALA A 302 -3.42 -15.57 15.13
C ALA A 302 -3.16 -16.01 13.68
N ASP A 303 -3.78 -15.35 12.71
CA ASP A 303 -3.48 -15.52 11.30
C ASP A 303 -2.21 -14.70 10.99
N GLN A 304 -1.04 -15.36 11.10
CA GLN A 304 0.28 -14.72 10.93
C GLN A 304 0.54 -14.12 9.54
N GLN A 305 -0.41 -14.17 8.61
CA GLN A 305 -0.12 -14.00 7.20
C GLN A 305 -0.21 -12.56 6.67
N ASN A 306 -0.63 -11.55 7.45
CA ASN A 306 -0.89 -10.20 6.92
C ASN A 306 -0.41 -9.01 7.77
N SER A 307 0.67 -9.13 8.54
CA SER A 307 1.23 -7.93 9.17
C SER A 307 1.88 -7.03 8.11
N PRO A 308 1.53 -5.72 8.05
CA PRO A 308 2.17 -4.77 7.16
C PRO A 308 3.66 -4.76 7.40
N MET A 309 4.40 -4.55 6.33
CA MET A 309 5.84 -4.56 6.35
C MET A 309 6.28 -3.18 5.87
N CYS A 310 7.12 -2.49 6.62
CA CYS A 310 7.62 -1.18 6.22
C CYS A 310 9.13 -1.18 6.39
N SER A 311 9.82 -0.39 5.58
CA SER A 311 11.27 -0.24 5.69
C SER A 311 11.64 1.23 5.56
N ASN A 312 12.63 1.65 6.32
CA ASN A 312 13.12 3.01 6.30
C ASN A 312 14.63 3.06 6.53
N ALA A 313 15.25 4.04 5.90
CA ALA A 313 16.63 4.42 6.12
C ALA A 313 16.73 5.94 6.21
N ALA A 314 17.43 6.44 7.22
CA ALA A 314 17.83 7.84 7.28
C ALA A 314 19.37 7.93 7.32
N VAL A 315 19.94 8.81 6.51
CA VAL A 315 21.39 9.08 6.42
C VAL A 315 21.66 10.58 6.37
N TRP A 316 22.80 11.03 6.90
CA TRP A 316 23.16 12.45 6.93
C TRP A 316 24.67 12.70 7.03
N GLY A 317 25.08 13.96 7.13
CA GLY A 317 26.43 14.38 7.42
C GLY A 317 27.43 13.94 6.36
N ASN A 318 28.55 13.34 6.77
CA ASN A 318 29.60 12.95 5.83
C ASN A 318 29.17 11.89 4.80
N LEU A 319 28.10 11.13 5.06
CA LEU A 319 27.57 10.16 4.10
C LEU A 319 26.82 10.86 2.96
N THR A 320 26.23 12.02 3.20
CA THR A 320 25.45 12.79 2.22
C THR A 320 26.19 14.04 1.73
N GLU A 321 27.52 14.09 1.90
CA GLU A 321 28.37 15.18 1.38
C GLU A 321 28.52 15.04 -0.14
N ASN A 322 27.52 15.53 -0.88
CA ASN A 322 27.47 15.57 -2.33
C ASN A 322 26.85 16.90 -2.81
N GLU A 323 26.77 17.11 -4.13
CA GLU A 323 26.24 18.34 -4.71
C GLU A 323 24.74 18.55 -4.45
N GLU A 324 24.00 17.46 -4.20
CA GLU A 324 22.55 17.45 -3.98
C GLU A 324 22.19 17.88 -2.56
N LEU A 325 22.85 17.29 -1.55
CA LEU A 325 22.47 17.37 -0.14
C LEU A 325 23.41 18.22 0.71
N VAL A 326 24.68 18.36 0.33
CA VAL A 326 25.71 19.12 1.08
C VAL A 326 25.73 18.73 2.57
N GLY A 327 25.65 17.42 2.83
CA GLY A 327 25.64 16.85 4.18
C GLY A 327 24.28 16.87 4.89
N GLY A 328 23.21 17.32 4.23
CA GLY A 328 21.83 17.32 4.77
C GLY A 328 21.26 15.91 4.99
N VAL A 329 20.08 15.86 5.60
CA VAL A 329 19.35 14.63 5.91
C VAL A 329 18.63 14.11 4.69
N LEU A 330 18.71 12.80 4.49
CA LEU A 330 17.93 12.05 3.52
C LEU A 330 17.17 10.94 4.25
N HIS A 331 15.83 10.93 4.12
CA HIS A 331 14.94 9.99 4.79
C HIS A 331 14.14 9.20 3.75
N GLY A 332 14.42 7.92 3.57
CA GLY A 332 13.69 7.05 2.64
C GLY A 332 12.76 6.08 3.36
N LYS A 333 11.54 5.88 2.85
CA LYS A 333 10.54 4.91 3.33
C LYS A 333 9.94 4.10 2.18
N ASN A 334 9.71 2.81 2.44
CA ASN A 334 8.77 1.97 1.71
C ASN A 334 7.54 1.70 2.59
N MET A 335 6.36 1.85 2.00
CA MET A 335 5.09 1.39 2.57
C MET A 335 4.69 0.10 1.87
N ASP A 336 4.46 -0.95 2.67
CA ASP A 336 4.10 -2.26 2.16
C ASP A 336 2.99 -2.90 3.01
N GLY A 337 2.07 -3.60 2.36
CA GLY A 337 1.06 -4.44 3.02
C GLY A 337 -0.38 -4.18 2.56
N GLU A 338 -0.66 -3.00 2.02
CA GLU A 338 -2.01 -2.53 1.67
C GLU A 338 -2.36 -2.86 0.20
N ASN A 339 -1.77 -3.92 -0.35
CA ASN A 339 -1.66 -4.10 -1.78
C ASN A 339 -2.81 -4.92 -2.38
N ASP A 340 -3.99 -4.30 -2.46
CA ASP A 340 -5.25 -4.93 -2.86
C ASP A 340 -5.27 -5.33 -4.35
N LEU A 341 -6.07 -6.35 -4.70
CA LEU A 341 -6.19 -6.84 -6.09
C LEU A 341 -6.86 -5.83 -7.03
N ARG A 342 -7.64 -4.88 -6.50
CA ARG A 342 -8.27 -3.83 -7.32
C ARG A 342 -7.34 -2.65 -7.56
N LYS A 343 -6.18 -2.62 -6.92
CA LYS A 343 -5.20 -1.52 -6.97
C LYS A 343 -5.79 -0.20 -6.49
N VAL A 344 -6.75 -0.25 -5.56
CA VAL A 344 -7.34 0.96 -4.97
C VAL A 344 -6.30 1.72 -4.17
N THR A 345 -5.46 1.06 -3.40
CA THR A 345 -4.42 1.74 -2.59
C THR A 345 -3.35 2.43 -3.43
N VAL A 346 -3.02 1.87 -4.60
CA VAL A 346 -2.08 2.49 -5.56
C VAL A 346 -2.73 3.64 -6.33
N ASN A 347 -3.89 3.40 -6.94
CA ASN A 347 -4.55 4.40 -7.79
C ASN A 347 -5.07 5.60 -7.00
N THR A 348 -5.52 5.38 -5.75
CA THR A 348 -6.03 6.46 -4.89
C THR A 348 -4.98 7.14 -4.01
N LEU A 349 -3.70 6.74 -4.10
CA LEU A 349 -2.60 7.37 -3.35
C LEU A 349 -2.63 8.89 -3.56
N LEU A 350 -2.64 9.63 -2.44
CA LEU A 350 -2.96 11.04 -2.40
C LEU A 350 -1.87 11.82 -1.67
N ILE A 351 -1.42 12.93 -2.26
CA ILE A 351 -0.63 13.91 -1.53
C ILE A 351 -1.61 14.86 -0.84
N VAL A 352 -1.58 14.91 0.49
CA VAL A 352 -2.51 15.72 1.30
C VAL A 352 -1.75 16.90 1.90
N ALA A 353 -1.99 18.10 1.37
CA ALA A 353 -1.43 19.35 1.87
C ALA A 353 -2.42 20.00 2.85
N THR A 354 -2.10 20.01 4.13
CA THR A 354 -2.95 20.50 5.21
C THR A 354 -2.45 21.86 5.71
N GLU A 355 -3.31 22.87 5.61
CA GLU A 355 -3.11 24.23 6.13
C GLU A 355 -4.12 24.51 7.25
N PRO A 356 -3.80 24.13 8.50
CA PRO A 356 -4.75 24.25 9.59
C PRO A 356 -4.97 25.72 9.99
N GLU A 357 -6.10 26.03 10.63
CA GLU A 357 -6.30 27.35 11.25
C GLU A 357 -5.34 27.56 12.44
N ASP A 358 -5.03 26.51 13.18
CA ASP A 358 -4.05 26.49 14.28
C ASP A 358 -3.07 25.33 14.12
N GLY A 359 -1.79 25.59 14.38
CA GLY A 359 -0.69 24.64 14.16
C GLY A 359 0.09 24.89 12.88
N MET A 360 0.91 23.92 12.51
CA MET A 360 1.82 23.99 11.37
C MET A 360 1.21 23.41 10.10
N ARG A 361 1.64 23.90 8.94
CA ARG A 361 1.33 23.25 7.67
C ARG A 361 1.99 21.87 7.60
N VAL A 362 1.28 20.89 7.04
CA VAL A 362 1.71 19.49 6.92
C VAL A 362 1.46 18.98 5.51
N VAL A 363 2.40 18.20 4.96
CA VAL A 363 2.21 17.45 3.72
C VAL A 363 2.35 15.96 4.03
N GLY A 364 1.27 15.22 3.83
CA GLY A 364 1.22 13.77 3.95
C GLY A 364 1.13 13.06 2.61
N VAL A 365 1.55 11.80 2.59
CA VAL A 365 1.28 10.86 1.50
C VAL A 365 0.43 9.75 2.09
N ASP A 366 -0.86 9.81 1.81
CA ASP A 366 -1.89 8.99 2.45
C ASP A 366 -2.98 8.64 1.41
N TRP A 367 -4.18 8.35 1.90
CA TRP A 367 -5.32 7.91 1.11
C TRP A 367 -6.58 8.72 1.41
N PRO A 368 -7.59 8.69 0.52
CA PRO A 368 -8.85 9.38 0.76
C PRO A 368 -9.54 8.85 2.02
N GLY A 369 -10.06 9.77 2.83
CA GLY A 369 -10.81 9.46 4.06
C GLY A 369 -9.96 9.41 5.32
N PHE A 370 -8.63 9.48 5.19
CA PHE A 370 -7.74 9.66 6.32
C PHE A 370 -7.70 11.13 6.74
N TYR A 371 -8.09 11.40 7.99
CA TYR A 371 -7.87 12.68 8.67
C TYR A 371 -6.55 12.69 9.46
N GLY A 372 -6.01 11.51 9.79
CA GLY A 372 -4.65 11.32 10.32
C GLY A 372 -3.62 11.19 9.19
N THR A 373 -2.40 10.77 9.55
CA THR A 373 -1.34 10.45 8.57
C THR A 373 -0.41 9.35 9.07
N TYR A 374 0.07 8.50 8.18
CA TYR A 374 1.09 7.48 8.50
C TYR A 374 2.49 7.84 7.98
N ASN A 375 2.59 8.84 7.11
CA ASN A 375 3.85 9.36 6.59
C ASN A 375 3.69 10.81 6.13
N ALA A 376 4.34 11.74 6.83
CA ALA A 376 4.21 13.15 6.53
C ALA A 376 5.41 13.98 6.99
N MET A 377 5.51 15.19 6.44
CA MET A 377 6.47 16.23 6.80
C MET A 377 5.72 17.53 7.13
N ASN A 378 6.14 18.26 8.17
CA ASN A 378 5.60 19.60 8.45
C ASN A 378 6.50 20.72 7.89
N GLU A 379 6.05 21.97 7.99
CA GLU A 379 6.77 23.13 7.44
C GLU A 379 8.09 23.48 8.13
N GLU A 380 8.39 22.84 9.27
CA GLU A 380 9.69 22.92 9.95
C GLU A 380 10.62 21.78 9.51
N GLY A 381 10.16 20.89 8.64
CA GLY A 381 10.92 19.75 8.12
C GLY A 381 10.94 18.52 9.04
N LEU A 382 10.10 18.49 10.08
CA LEU A 382 9.92 17.30 10.91
C LEU A 382 9.16 16.24 10.10
N ILE A 383 9.76 15.06 9.94
CA ILE A 383 9.18 13.90 9.27
C ILE A 383 8.82 12.86 10.31
N LEU A 384 7.60 12.32 10.25
CA LEU A 384 7.18 11.11 10.97
C LEU A 384 6.79 10.03 9.94
N ALA A 385 7.32 8.83 10.12
CA ALA A 385 7.11 7.72 9.19
C ALA A 385 6.89 6.39 9.93
N THR A 386 5.73 5.75 9.66
CA THR A 386 5.25 4.60 10.43
C THR A 386 5.84 3.25 10.03
N HIS A 387 5.90 2.33 10.97
CA HIS A 387 6.17 0.89 10.77
C HIS A 387 5.42 0.10 11.84
N SER A 388 4.49 -0.76 11.47
CA SER A 388 3.83 -1.65 12.41
C SER A 388 4.85 -2.58 13.08
N SER A 389 4.73 -2.86 14.36
CA SER A 389 5.62 -3.78 15.08
C SER A 389 4.80 -4.66 16.00
N THR A 390 5.24 -5.89 16.26
CA THR A 390 4.55 -6.75 17.23
C THR A 390 4.80 -6.24 18.65
N GLY A 391 3.86 -5.45 19.18
CA GLY A 391 3.85 -4.93 20.55
C GLY A 391 2.72 -5.46 21.40
N ALA A 392 2.58 -4.95 22.63
CA ALA A 392 1.46 -5.33 23.47
C ALA A 392 0.17 -4.63 23.01
N ASP A 393 -0.88 -5.42 22.82
CA ASP A 393 -2.22 -4.91 22.53
C ASP A 393 -2.75 -4.09 23.71
N PRO A 394 -3.56 -3.05 23.45
CA PRO A 394 -4.24 -2.33 24.49
C PRO A 394 -5.25 -3.25 25.20
N ALA A 395 -5.69 -2.86 26.40
CA ALA A 395 -6.81 -3.53 27.02
C ALA A 395 -8.06 -3.41 26.11
N LEU A 396 -8.64 -4.53 25.69
CA LEU A 396 -9.80 -4.54 24.77
C LEU A 396 -11.02 -3.77 25.30
N GLY A 397 -11.09 -3.48 26.60
CA GLY A 397 -12.13 -2.65 27.22
C GLY A 397 -11.80 -1.16 27.34
N ALA A 398 -10.64 -0.71 26.85
CA ALA A 398 -10.26 0.71 26.87
C ALA A 398 -11.16 1.51 25.92
N THR A 399 -11.63 2.68 26.37
CA THR A 399 -12.61 3.50 25.62
C THR A 399 -11.99 4.76 25.00
N ASP A 400 -10.68 4.94 25.19
CA ASP A 400 -9.89 6.13 24.87
C ASP A 400 -8.71 5.79 23.94
N LEU A 401 -8.90 4.82 23.03
CA LEU A 401 -7.82 4.35 22.15
C LEU A 401 -7.43 5.44 21.15
N LEU A 402 -6.20 5.97 21.20
CA LEU A 402 -5.70 6.86 20.14
C LEU A 402 -4.92 6.06 19.10
N GLU A 403 -5.38 6.14 17.84
CA GLU A 403 -4.64 5.58 16.72
C GLU A 403 -3.36 6.40 16.42
N TYR A 404 -2.31 5.70 15.97
CA TYR A 404 -1.05 6.33 15.60
C TYR A 404 -1.18 7.34 14.45
N SER A 405 -2.08 7.14 13.48
CA SER A 405 -2.35 8.12 12.41
C SER A 405 -2.76 9.48 12.96
N SER A 406 -3.65 9.49 13.95
CA SER A 406 -4.08 10.68 14.69
C SER A 406 -2.95 11.27 15.50
N LEU A 407 -2.22 10.44 16.27
CA LEU A 407 -1.08 10.88 17.08
C LEU A 407 0.00 11.55 16.21
N TYR A 408 0.24 11.04 15.02
CA TYR A 408 1.23 11.58 14.09
C TYR A 408 0.79 12.93 13.55
N MET A 409 -0.47 13.05 13.13
CA MET A 409 -1.02 14.33 12.69
C MET A 409 -0.93 15.37 13.82
N GLU A 410 -1.39 15.04 15.03
CA GLU A 410 -1.25 15.92 16.21
C GLU A 410 0.20 16.34 16.47
N THR A 411 1.14 15.38 16.37
CA THR A 411 2.56 15.65 16.56
C THR A 411 3.09 16.62 15.50
N LEU A 412 2.77 16.39 14.23
CA LEU A 412 3.24 17.22 13.12
C LEU A 412 2.63 18.62 13.13
N LEU A 413 1.40 18.78 13.63
CA LEU A 413 0.74 20.07 13.79
C LEU A 413 1.34 20.91 14.92
N HIS A 414 1.94 20.28 15.93
CA HIS A 414 2.33 20.96 17.19
C HIS A 414 3.82 20.90 17.55
N CYS A 415 4.59 19.98 16.97
CA CYS A 415 5.99 19.75 17.29
C CYS A 415 6.89 20.10 16.10
N ARG A 416 8.02 20.76 16.38
CA ARG A 416 9.03 21.17 15.39
C ARG A 416 10.24 20.26 15.38
N THR A 417 10.48 19.58 16.50
CA THR A 417 11.70 18.81 16.74
C THR A 417 11.40 17.42 17.29
N ILE A 418 12.36 16.52 17.16
CA ILE A 418 12.34 15.18 17.77
C ILE A 418 12.10 15.27 19.29
N ALA A 419 12.76 16.22 19.96
CA ALA A 419 12.62 16.40 21.40
C ALA A 419 11.21 16.89 21.81
N GLU A 420 10.61 17.79 21.02
CA GLU A 420 9.22 18.20 21.23
C GLU A 420 8.25 17.05 20.98
N ALA A 421 8.47 16.23 19.94
CA ALA A 421 7.67 15.04 19.67
C ALA A 421 7.74 14.01 20.81
N GLU A 422 8.94 13.72 21.32
CA GLU A 422 9.12 12.82 22.47
C GLU A 422 8.38 13.36 23.72
N ALA A 423 8.54 14.65 24.01
CA ALA A 423 7.85 15.29 25.13
C ALA A 423 6.33 15.26 24.96
N TYR A 424 5.83 15.50 23.75
CA TYR A 424 4.41 15.43 23.41
C TYR A 424 3.88 14.04 23.69
N TRP A 425 4.51 13.00 23.14
CA TRP A 425 4.07 11.61 23.28
C TRP A 425 4.06 11.15 24.73
N ASN A 426 5.09 11.50 25.51
CA ASN A 426 5.17 11.18 26.93
C ASN A 426 4.14 11.95 27.79
N SER A 427 3.60 13.06 27.29
CA SER A 427 2.59 13.85 28.00
C SER A 427 1.15 13.38 27.77
N ARG A 428 0.91 12.55 26.74
CA ARG A 428 -0.44 12.07 26.39
C ARG A 428 -0.85 10.92 27.30
N GLU A 429 -1.81 11.18 28.18
CA GLU A 429 -2.48 10.17 29.00
C GLU A 429 -3.57 9.44 28.19
N MET A 430 -3.18 8.65 27.18
CA MET A 430 -4.11 7.87 26.39
C MET A 430 -3.53 6.53 25.96
N THR A 431 -4.42 5.56 25.74
CA THR A 431 -4.03 4.21 25.34
C THR A 431 -3.77 4.18 23.84
N ARG A 432 -2.56 3.83 23.42
CA ARG A 432 -2.22 3.71 21.99
C ARG A 432 -2.62 2.33 21.46
N THR A 433 -2.74 2.18 20.15
CA THR A 433 -3.40 1.02 19.51
C THR A 433 -2.49 -0.17 19.16
N GLY A 434 -1.44 -0.42 19.95
CA GLY A 434 -0.49 -1.52 19.71
C GLY A 434 0.91 -1.05 19.38
N GLY A 435 1.74 -1.95 18.84
CA GLY A 435 3.17 -1.76 18.62
C GLY A 435 3.55 -1.06 17.32
N TRP A 436 4.45 -0.08 17.39
CA TRP A 436 4.92 0.73 16.28
C TRP A 436 6.37 1.17 16.42
N ASN A 437 7.09 1.11 15.31
CA ASN A 437 8.36 1.79 15.12
C ASN A 437 8.14 3.06 14.29
N THR A 438 8.37 4.22 14.88
CA THR A 438 8.21 5.52 14.21
C THR A 438 9.58 6.08 13.88
N ALA A 439 9.95 6.09 12.60
CA ALA A 439 11.14 6.79 12.16
C ALA A 439 10.86 8.29 12.16
N ILE A 440 11.70 9.07 12.83
CA ILE A 440 11.55 10.52 12.92
C ILE A 440 12.83 11.17 12.42
N SER A 441 12.69 12.20 11.60
CA SER A 441 13.81 13.03 11.15
C SER A 441 13.47 14.51 11.23
N GLU A 442 14.48 15.33 11.47
CA GLU A 442 14.40 16.80 11.45
C GLU A 442 15.60 17.37 10.66
N PRO A 443 15.58 18.65 10.24
CA PRO A 443 16.69 19.24 9.48
C PRO A 443 18.01 19.24 10.25
N LEU A 444 19.10 18.74 9.66
CA LEU A 444 20.43 18.78 10.30
C LEU A 444 20.95 20.22 10.43
N LYS A 445 20.59 21.12 9.50
CA LYS A 445 20.97 22.54 9.56
C LYS A 445 20.53 23.23 10.85
N ALA A 446 19.50 22.73 11.54
CA ALA A 446 19.04 23.27 12.81
C ALA A 446 20.04 22.99 13.95
N ASP A 447 20.71 21.84 13.93
CA ASP A 447 21.81 21.48 14.84
C ASP A 447 22.87 20.62 14.11
N PRO A 448 23.91 21.23 13.51
CA PRO A 448 24.92 20.50 12.73
C PRO A 448 25.74 19.45 13.52
N GLY A 449 25.66 19.45 14.85
CA GLY A 449 26.28 18.44 15.72
C GLY A 449 25.30 17.45 16.33
N GLY A 450 24.01 17.59 16.02
CA GLY A 450 22.91 16.85 16.60
C GLY A 450 22.70 15.46 15.98
N ILE A 451 21.67 14.78 16.46
CA ILE A 451 21.17 13.51 15.94
C ILE A 451 19.86 13.85 15.20
N PRO A 452 19.90 14.08 13.88
CA PRO A 452 18.74 14.56 13.13
C PRO A 452 17.74 13.45 12.81
N SER A 453 17.97 12.22 13.29
CA SER A 453 17.02 11.13 13.12
C SER A 453 17.13 10.07 14.20
N VAL A 454 15.97 9.60 14.66
CA VAL A 454 15.80 8.56 15.69
C VAL A 454 14.66 7.62 15.31
N THR A 455 14.45 6.57 16.10
CA THR A 455 13.24 5.74 16.02
C THR A 455 12.57 5.65 17.37
N PHE A 456 11.29 6.02 17.45
CA PHE A 456 10.47 5.72 18.61
C PHE A 456 9.93 4.31 18.46
N GLU A 457 10.40 3.41 19.31
CA GLU A 457 9.89 2.05 19.44
C GLU A 457 8.85 2.06 20.56
N SER A 458 7.56 1.95 20.23
CA SER A 458 6.47 2.17 21.17
C SER A 458 5.36 1.15 21.04
N ASP A 459 4.60 0.95 22.10
CA ASP A 459 3.34 0.22 22.03
C ASP A 459 2.21 0.94 22.78
N SER A 460 1.16 0.20 23.16
CA SER A 460 0.02 0.70 23.93
C SER A 460 0.38 1.28 25.30
N TYR A 461 1.52 0.89 25.89
CA TYR A 461 1.87 1.16 27.29
C TYR A 461 3.17 1.95 27.48
N GLY A 462 4.02 2.04 26.46
CA GLY A 462 5.27 2.77 26.59
C GLY A 462 6.00 3.06 25.29
N MET A 463 7.20 3.63 25.42
CA MET A 463 8.11 3.85 24.32
C MET A 463 9.57 3.85 24.77
N ALA A 464 10.46 3.57 23.84
CA ALA A 464 11.90 3.83 23.93
C ALA A 464 12.37 4.56 22.67
N VAL A 465 13.35 5.45 22.83
CA VAL A 465 13.96 6.17 21.71
C VAL A 465 15.26 5.47 21.32
N ARG A 466 15.25 4.80 20.16
CA ARG A 466 16.44 4.21 19.56
C ARG A 466 17.21 5.28 18.79
N ILE A 467 18.48 5.45 19.13
CA ILE A 467 19.39 6.41 18.51
C ILE A 467 20.41 5.71 17.60
N PRO A 468 21.08 6.45 16.71
CA PRO A 468 22.12 5.88 15.85
C PRO A 468 23.25 5.24 16.67
N GLY A 469 23.60 4.01 16.33
CA GLY A 469 24.66 3.24 17.00
C GLY A 469 24.19 2.30 18.12
N ASP A 470 22.93 2.37 18.57
CA ASP A 470 22.37 1.37 19.50
C ASP A 470 22.43 -0.04 18.90
N ILE A 471 22.12 -0.15 17.61
CA ILE A 471 22.29 -1.34 16.78
C ILE A 471 22.98 -0.95 15.47
N PRO A 472 23.57 -1.91 14.72
CA PRO A 472 24.11 -1.64 13.39
C PRO A 472 23.09 -0.94 12.50
N PRO A 473 23.47 0.06 11.68
CA PRO A 473 24.84 0.47 11.42
C PRO A 473 25.43 1.32 12.55
N ALA A 474 26.61 0.91 13.04
CA ALA A 474 27.25 1.55 14.19
C ALA A 474 28.40 2.48 13.75
N GLY A 475 28.52 3.63 14.42
CA GLY A 475 29.62 4.58 14.20
C GLY A 475 29.55 5.38 12.91
N ILE A 476 28.38 5.43 12.26
CA ILE A 476 28.12 6.22 11.06
C ILE A 476 26.83 7.04 11.24
N PRO A 477 26.68 8.17 10.53
CA PRO A 477 25.47 9.01 10.61
C PRO A 477 24.33 8.39 9.79
N ALA A 478 23.82 7.26 10.28
CA ALA A 478 22.69 6.55 9.70
C ALA A 478 21.86 5.83 10.76
N ILE A 479 20.57 5.67 10.50
CA ILE A 479 19.67 4.78 11.26
C ILE A 479 18.73 4.07 10.29
N LEU A 480 18.46 2.79 10.56
CA LEU A 480 17.54 1.97 9.79
C LEU A 480 16.36 1.57 10.67
N THR A 481 15.18 1.44 10.07
CA THR A 481 13.94 1.07 10.78
C THR A 481 13.10 0.12 9.95
N THR A 482 12.63 -0.94 10.59
CA THR A 482 11.68 -1.90 10.02
C THR A 482 10.64 -2.24 11.10
N ASN A 483 10.00 -3.40 11.06
CA ASN A 483 8.88 -3.80 11.92
C ASN A 483 9.28 -4.55 13.21
N ASN A 484 10.55 -4.45 13.65
CA ASN A 484 11.06 -5.18 14.81
C ASN A 484 11.51 -4.22 15.90
N PHE A 485 11.13 -4.46 17.15
CA PHE A 485 11.71 -3.78 18.29
C PHE A 485 13.11 -4.30 18.60
N TYR A 486 14.00 -3.38 18.94
CA TYR A 486 15.37 -3.68 19.34
C TYR A 486 15.68 -3.11 20.71
N LEU A 487 15.25 -1.88 21.00
CA LEU A 487 15.47 -1.25 22.30
C LEU A 487 14.26 -1.40 23.22
N TYR A 488 13.05 -1.52 22.68
CA TYR A 488 11.83 -1.65 23.46
C TYR A 488 11.45 -3.10 23.71
N ASP A 489 11.14 -3.47 24.96
CA ASP A 489 10.57 -4.79 25.28
C ASP A 489 9.06 -4.68 25.53
N PRO A 490 8.22 -5.10 24.56
CA PRO A 490 6.76 -4.99 24.68
C PRO A 490 6.20 -5.89 25.80
N LYS A 491 6.96 -6.89 26.29
CA LYS A 491 6.49 -7.74 27.40
C LYS A 491 6.54 -7.01 28.74
N THR A 492 7.50 -6.12 28.90
CA THR A 492 7.71 -5.37 30.15
C THR A 492 7.16 -3.96 30.08
N GLY A 493 6.88 -3.47 28.86
CA GLY A 493 6.44 -2.11 28.63
C GLY A 493 7.55 -1.08 28.82
N ALA A 494 8.81 -1.52 28.84
CA ALA A 494 9.97 -0.72 29.23
C ALA A 494 11.10 -0.80 28.19
N ALA A 495 12.02 0.17 28.25
CA ALA A 495 13.29 0.07 27.55
C ALA A 495 14.06 -1.15 28.07
N ALA A 496 14.69 -1.91 27.18
CA ALA A 496 15.51 -3.06 27.53
C ALA A 496 16.65 -2.59 28.45
N ASP A 497 16.76 -3.22 29.64
CA ASP A 497 17.52 -2.73 30.79
C ASP A 497 19.01 -2.42 30.54
N GLU A 498 19.62 -2.85 29.41
CA GLU A 498 21.00 -2.49 29.04
C GLU A 498 21.48 -3.05 27.68
N ASN A 499 20.74 -3.97 27.03
CA ASN A 499 21.16 -4.59 25.75
C ASN A 499 20.02 -4.61 24.72
N PRO A 500 20.21 -4.00 23.53
CA PRO A 500 19.28 -4.16 22.43
C PRO A 500 19.11 -5.62 22.01
N ALA A 501 17.93 -5.97 21.52
CA ALA A 501 17.63 -7.27 20.94
C ALA A 501 18.55 -7.52 19.72
N PRO A 502 18.98 -8.77 19.49
CA PRO A 502 19.84 -9.08 18.36
C PRO A 502 19.08 -8.95 17.03
N ILE A 503 19.80 -8.53 15.97
CA ILE A 503 19.31 -8.65 14.60
C ILE A 503 19.30 -10.13 14.21
N LEU A 504 18.12 -10.69 13.97
CA LEU A 504 17.95 -12.09 13.60
C LEU A 504 18.05 -12.27 12.07
N PRO A 505 18.43 -13.45 11.57
CA PRO A 505 18.43 -13.73 10.12
C PRO A 505 17.07 -13.54 9.44
N THR A 506 15.98 -13.65 10.20
CA THR A 506 14.61 -13.37 9.73
C THR A 506 14.35 -11.87 9.51
N HIS A 507 15.19 -10.98 10.02
CA HIS A 507 15.10 -9.53 9.80
C HIS A 507 15.78 -9.14 8.48
N TYR A 508 15.53 -9.91 7.42
CA TYR A 508 16.29 -9.84 6.16
C TYR A 508 16.26 -8.46 5.50
N ARG A 509 15.14 -7.71 5.57
CA ARG A 509 15.03 -6.34 5.02
C ARG A 509 16.00 -5.39 5.71
N TYR A 510 16.10 -5.49 7.03
CA TYR A 510 17.08 -4.72 7.81
C TYR A 510 18.51 -5.06 7.39
N ILE A 511 18.81 -6.36 7.27
CA ILE A 511 20.13 -6.85 6.87
C ILE A 511 20.48 -6.37 5.46
N ALA A 512 19.57 -6.48 4.50
CA ALA A 512 19.78 -6.08 3.11
C ALA A 512 20.06 -4.57 2.97
N MET A 513 19.30 -3.73 3.67
CA MET A 513 19.56 -2.28 3.72
C MET A 513 20.92 -1.98 4.34
N ASN A 514 21.23 -2.61 5.48
CA ASN A 514 22.51 -2.42 6.15
C ASN A 514 23.70 -2.89 5.29
N ASP A 515 23.58 -4.00 4.59
CA ASP A 515 24.62 -4.51 3.68
C ASP A 515 24.82 -3.58 2.48
N THR A 516 23.74 -3.05 1.91
CA THR A 516 23.77 -2.07 0.82
C THR A 516 24.44 -0.77 1.26
N LEU A 517 24.08 -0.26 2.44
CA LEU A 517 24.69 0.91 3.04
C LEU A 517 26.20 0.71 3.28
N ASN A 518 26.59 -0.41 3.90
CA ASN A 518 28.00 -0.74 4.15
C ASN A 518 28.80 -0.90 2.85
N ARG A 519 28.18 -1.42 1.79
CA ARG A 519 28.82 -1.49 0.47
C ARG A 519 29.17 -0.09 -0.04
N PHE A 520 28.26 0.88 -0.01
CA PHE A 520 28.54 2.25 -0.44
C PHE A 520 29.68 2.89 0.36
N ILE A 521 29.68 2.68 1.68
CA ILE A 521 30.72 3.20 2.56
C ILE A 521 32.08 2.59 2.22
N ASN A 522 32.14 1.28 2.01
CA ASN A 522 33.38 0.58 1.62
C ASN A 522 33.88 1.02 0.23
N GLU A 523 32.98 1.41 -0.66
CA GLU A 523 33.28 1.97 -1.99
C GLU A 523 33.68 3.46 -1.93
N GLY A 524 33.54 4.11 -0.77
CA GLY A 524 33.77 5.55 -0.62
C GLY A 524 32.75 6.42 -1.37
N ARG A 525 31.55 5.88 -1.62
CA ARG A 525 30.44 6.58 -2.27
C ARG A 525 29.68 7.41 -1.25
N SER A 526 29.42 8.67 -1.59
CA SER A 526 28.38 9.44 -0.91
C SER A 526 26.99 8.93 -1.35
N ILE A 527 26.01 9.14 -0.49
CA ILE A 527 24.64 8.67 -0.65
C ILE A 527 23.80 9.87 -1.06
N GLY A 528 23.39 9.93 -2.32
CA GLY A 528 22.35 10.84 -2.81
C GLY A 528 21.02 10.11 -2.97
N THR A 529 20.09 10.73 -3.70
CA THR A 529 18.78 10.13 -3.99
C THR A 529 18.89 8.77 -4.68
N ALA A 530 19.79 8.63 -5.66
CA ALA A 530 19.96 7.37 -6.39
C ALA A 530 20.40 6.22 -5.48
N GLU A 531 21.35 6.47 -4.58
CA GLU A 531 21.80 5.49 -3.60
C GLU A 531 20.73 5.17 -2.56
N MET A 532 19.92 6.14 -2.13
CA MET A 532 18.77 5.87 -1.24
C MET A 532 17.74 4.97 -1.92
N ILE A 533 17.47 5.20 -3.21
CA ILE A 533 16.61 4.30 -4.01
C ILE A 533 17.18 2.88 -4.02
N GLU A 534 18.49 2.70 -4.23
CA GLU A 534 19.14 1.38 -4.14
C GLU A 534 18.97 0.74 -2.75
N ILE A 535 19.03 1.52 -1.66
CA ILE A 535 18.78 1.02 -0.29
C ILE A 535 17.33 0.55 -0.15
N LEU A 536 16.35 1.35 -0.59
CA LEU A 536 14.94 0.98 -0.54
C LEU A 536 14.64 -0.25 -1.41
N GLN A 537 15.23 -0.34 -2.60
CA GLN A 537 15.12 -1.51 -3.48
C GLN A 537 15.64 -2.79 -2.83
N SER A 538 16.70 -2.71 -2.02
CA SER A 538 17.26 -3.86 -1.31
C SER A 538 16.30 -4.42 -0.24
N ALA A 539 15.43 -3.58 0.32
CA ALA A 539 14.40 -4.00 1.27
C ALA A 539 13.20 -4.66 0.59
N SER A 540 12.87 -4.25 -0.64
CA SER A 540 11.68 -4.70 -1.38
C SER A 540 11.93 -5.90 -2.30
N ASN A 541 13.15 -6.44 -2.35
CA ASN A 541 13.47 -7.55 -3.25
C ASN A 541 14.22 -8.66 -2.53
N SER A 542 13.47 -9.66 -2.09
CA SER A 542 13.99 -10.93 -1.59
C SER A 542 13.23 -12.11 -2.20
N THR A 543 13.79 -13.31 -2.14
CA THR A 543 13.12 -14.54 -2.61
C THR A 543 11.79 -14.82 -1.91
N SER A 544 11.57 -14.23 -0.73
CA SER A 544 10.38 -14.40 0.10
C SER A 544 9.47 -13.17 0.10
N TYR A 545 9.85 -12.09 -0.58
CA TYR A 545 9.19 -10.79 -0.48
C TYR A 545 9.53 -9.92 -1.68
N SER A 546 8.55 -9.73 -2.56
CA SER A 546 8.64 -8.94 -3.78
C SER A 546 7.22 -8.55 -4.23
N GLY A 547 7.11 -7.45 -4.97
CA GLY A 547 5.88 -6.95 -5.53
C GLY A 547 4.90 -6.49 -4.47
N ALA A 548 5.36 -5.98 -3.32
CA ALA A 548 4.53 -5.66 -2.17
C ALA A 548 4.61 -4.19 -1.75
N THR A 549 5.59 -3.44 -2.26
CA THR A 549 5.74 -2.01 -1.95
C THR A 549 4.86 -1.17 -2.87
N GLU A 550 3.74 -0.71 -2.35
CA GLU A 550 2.74 0.09 -3.07
C GLU A 550 3.22 1.52 -3.37
N TYR A 551 3.91 2.14 -2.42
CA TYR A 551 4.52 3.46 -2.58
C TYR A 551 5.81 3.60 -1.77
N SER A 552 6.65 4.51 -2.24
CA SER A 552 7.90 4.91 -1.59
C SER A 552 7.97 6.43 -1.46
N TYR A 553 8.57 6.88 -0.38
CA TYR A 553 8.75 8.28 -0.05
C TYR A 553 10.22 8.57 0.24
N ILE A 554 10.75 9.68 -0.26
CA ILE A 554 12.06 10.21 0.11
C ILE A 554 11.87 11.66 0.55
N GLY A 555 12.14 11.96 1.81
CA GLY A 555 12.08 13.31 2.36
C GLY A 555 13.46 13.97 2.43
N TYR A 556 13.47 15.28 2.19
CA TYR A 556 14.63 16.15 2.28
C TYR A 556 14.36 17.28 3.29
N PRO A 557 14.43 17.02 4.62
CA PRO A 557 14.12 17.99 5.66
C PRO A 557 14.82 19.34 5.49
N ASP A 558 16.11 19.32 5.14
CA ASP A 558 16.96 20.50 5.02
C ASP A 558 16.62 21.45 3.86
N THR A 559 15.78 21.01 2.93
CA THR A 559 15.33 21.79 1.76
C THR A 559 13.82 21.93 1.67
N LEU A 560 13.06 21.32 2.60
CA LEU A 560 11.60 21.25 2.56
C LEU A 560 11.12 20.76 1.18
N SER A 561 11.63 19.61 0.76
CA SER A 561 11.17 18.90 -0.42
C SER A 561 10.96 17.43 -0.11
N PHE A 562 10.27 16.73 -0.99
CA PHE A 562 10.08 15.29 -0.91
C PHE A 562 9.89 14.70 -2.31
N ALA A 563 10.12 13.41 -2.45
CA ALA A 563 9.83 12.66 -3.66
C ALA A 563 8.95 11.45 -3.34
N VAL A 564 8.02 11.15 -4.24
CA VAL A 564 7.09 10.03 -4.13
C VAL A 564 7.23 9.14 -5.35
N SER A 565 7.15 7.84 -5.13
CA SER A 565 6.96 6.83 -6.16
C SER A 565 5.80 5.92 -5.75
N ARG A 566 5.08 5.35 -6.71
CA ARG A 566 4.06 4.31 -6.50
C ARG A 566 4.27 3.18 -7.51
N GLU A 567 3.61 2.04 -7.33
CA GLU A 567 3.59 0.99 -8.36
C GLU A 567 3.28 1.60 -9.75
N ASP A 568 4.03 1.18 -10.76
CA ASP A 568 3.86 1.64 -12.13
C ASP A 568 2.93 0.65 -12.84
N LEU A 569 1.62 0.90 -12.75
CA LEU A 569 0.58 0.02 -13.29
C LEU A 569 0.59 -0.01 -14.83
N GLU A 570 1.10 1.04 -15.48
CA GLU A 570 1.30 1.11 -16.94
C GLU A 570 2.41 0.14 -17.35
N ARG A 571 3.58 0.24 -16.70
CA ARG A 571 4.77 -0.57 -17.01
C ARG A 571 4.81 -1.90 -16.28
N LYS A 572 3.79 -2.21 -15.49
CA LYS A 572 3.63 -3.44 -14.71
C LYS A 572 4.74 -3.66 -13.67
N ILE A 573 5.17 -2.59 -13.00
CA ILE A 573 6.14 -2.64 -11.90
C ILE A 573 5.39 -2.65 -10.58
N LEU A 574 5.40 -3.79 -9.88
CA LEU A 574 4.69 -4.02 -8.62
C LEU A 574 5.44 -3.54 -7.36
N ASP A 575 6.61 -2.92 -7.52
CA ASP A 575 7.39 -2.39 -6.40
C ASP A 575 7.76 -0.93 -6.67
N ALA A 576 7.17 -0.01 -5.92
CA ALA A 576 7.39 1.42 -6.06
C ALA A 576 8.86 1.89 -6.05
N PRO A 577 9.81 1.28 -5.31
CA PRO A 577 11.22 1.67 -5.37
C PRO A 577 11.86 1.48 -6.74
N TYR A 578 11.26 0.65 -7.61
CA TYR A 578 11.72 0.41 -8.98
C TYR A 578 11.00 1.30 -10.00
N ALA A 579 9.95 2.01 -9.59
CA ALA A 579 9.25 3.00 -10.39
C ALA A 579 9.92 4.39 -10.29
N ASN A 580 9.36 5.36 -11.02
CA ASN A 580 9.93 6.70 -11.09
C ASN A 580 9.55 7.54 -9.86
N PHE A 581 10.55 8.05 -9.16
CA PHE A 581 10.35 9.06 -8.12
C PHE A 581 10.09 10.43 -8.74
N THR A 582 9.02 11.08 -8.27
CA THR A 582 8.64 12.45 -8.65
C THR A 582 8.85 13.37 -7.47
N GLU A 583 9.70 14.39 -7.64
CA GLU A 583 10.05 15.36 -6.59
C GLU A 583 9.10 16.56 -6.57
N PHE A 584 8.77 17.00 -5.36
CA PHE A 584 7.93 18.15 -5.03
C PHE A 584 8.66 19.04 -4.02
N SER A 585 8.50 20.37 -4.15
CA SER A 585 8.82 21.26 -3.04
C SER A 585 7.61 21.36 -2.10
N PHE A 586 7.85 21.62 -0.81
CA PHE A 586 6.77 21.76 0.17
C PHE A 586 5.75 22.81 -0.26
N GLU A 587 6.20 23.99 -0.73
CA GLU A 587 5.32 25.08 -1.17
C GLU A 587 4.60 24.79 -2.50
N GLU A 588 5.06 23.82 -3.29
CA GLU A 588 4.42 23.48 -4.58
C GLU A 588 3.03 22.89 -4.38
N VAL A 589 2.82 22.13 -3.31
CA VAL A 589 1.55 21.41 -3.05
C VAL A 589 0.50 22.26 -2.31
N PHE A 590 0.87 23.47 -1.86
CA PHE A 590 -0.04 24.46 -1.27
C PHE A 590 -0.45 25.59 -2.25
N GLN A 591 0.25 25.73 -3.37
CA GLN A 591 -0.19 26.54 -4.50
C GLN A 591 -1.35 25.84 -5.17
#